data_AF-A0A0U5BMI4-F1
#
_entry.id   AF-A0A0U5BMI4-F1
#
_cell.length_a   1.000
_cell.length_b   1.000
_cell.length_c   1.000
_cell.angle_alpha   90.00
_cell.angle_beta   90.00
_cell.angle_gamma   90.00
#
_symmetry.space_group_name_H-M   'P 1'
#
loop_
_entity.id
_entity.type
_entity.pdbx_description
1 polymer ?
#
loop_
_entity_poly.entity_id
_entity_poly.type
_entity_poly.pdbx_seq_one_letter_code
_entity_poly.pdbx_strand_id
1 'polypeptide(L)'
;MIGQWVIGIDVPVVNERAVRASAGILFLAGFAAWQHSVLTGDLRPMQLFGIAFALEMYLRLFVGTRWTPTLALGTLITRPQRPEWVDARSKKLAWMLGFGMALTGCFALGWLGLAPAIAQTICAICLALLFAEAAFGYCLGCELARRVSREKPTLCSGDTCTYTPPRRGETHRIHDAGRSALTDRSNEP
;
A
#
# COMPACT_ATOMS: atom_id res chain seq x y z
N MET A 1 1.95 -15.63 -7.54
CA MET A 1 1.05 -15.71 -6.36
C MET A 1 1.08 -14.35 -5.66
N ILE A 2 -0.10 -13.82 -5.26
CA ILE A 2 -0.21 -12.54 -4.54
C ILE A 2 -0.08 -12.81 -3.04
N GLY A 3 0.93 -12.24 -2.40
CA GLY A 3 1.22 -12.47 -0.99
C GLY A 3 2.13 -13.67 -0.73
N GLN A 4 2.42 -13.90 0.54
CA GLN A 4 3.21 -15.02 1.04
C GLN A 4 2.45 -15.76 2.15
N TRP A 5 2.71 -17.06 2.27
CA TRP A 5 2.19 -17.89 3.36
C TRP A 5 3.15 -17.83 4.55
N VAL A 6 2.60 -17.55 5.72
CA VAL A 6 3.35 -17.44 6.98
C VAL A 6 2.80 -18.48 7.93
N ILE A 7 3.68 -19.21 8.62
CA ILE A 7 3.29 -20.24 9.59
C ILE A 7 2.41 -19.59 10.67
N GLY A 8 1.24 -20.18 10.93
CA GLY A 8 0.25 -19.66 11.88
C GLY A 8 -0.76 -18.68 11.27
N ILE A 9 -0.76 -18.47 9.95
CA ILE A 9 -1.75 -17.66 9.24
C ILE A 9 -2.32 -18.45 8.06
N ASP A 10 -3.64 -18.67 8.05
CA ASP A 10 -4.34 -19.50 7.07
C ASP A 10 -4.74 -18.74 5.78
N VAL A 11 -4.26 -17.51 5.62
CA VAL A 11 -4.52 -16.67 4.45
C VAL A 11 -3.20 -16.12 3.88
N PRO A 12 -3.12 -15.86 2.56
CA PRO A 12 -1.95 -15.22 1.99
C PRO A 12 -1.84 -13.78 2.52
N VAL A 13 -0.67 -13.41 3.02
CA VAL A 13 -0.44 -12.10 3.64
C VAL A 13 0.64 -11.30 2.93
N VAL A 14 0.60 -9.99 3.11
CA VAL A 14 1.67 -9.05 2.75
C VAL A 14 2.09 -8.26 3.99
N ASN A 15 3.37 -7.86 4.02
CA ASN A 15 3.87 -6.98 5.07
C ASN A 15 3.48 -5.53 4.74
N GLU A 16 2.57 -4.94 5.50
CA GLU A 16 2.06 -3.59 5.31
C GLU A 16 3.18 -2.56 5.30
N ARG A 17 4.21 -2.72 6.14
CA ARG A 17 5.35 -1.80 6.20
C ARG A 17 6.11 -1.76 4.88
N ALA A 18 6.32 -2.93 4.25
CA ALA A 18 6.97 -3.02 2.95
C ALA A 18 6.10 -2.41 1.84
N VAL A 19 4.77 -2.61 1.91
CA VAL A 19 3.81 -2.01 0.97
C VAL A 19 3.82 -0.48 1.08
N ARG A 20 3.80 0.08 2.30
CA ARG A 20 3.87 1.52 2.55
C ARG A 20 5.20 2.13 2.11
N ALA A 21 6.32 1.46 2.37
CA ALA A 21 7.63 1.90 1.89
C ALA A 21 7.68 1.93 0.36
N SER A 22 7.13 0.90 -0.29
CA SER A 22 7.00 0.84 -1.74
C SER A 22 6.10 1.95 -2.31
N ALA A 23 4.97 2.26 -1.65
CA ALA A 23 4.12 3.37 -2.03
C ALA A 23 4.87 4.72 -1.93
N GLY A 24 5.70 4.90 -0.90
CA GLY A 24 6.55 6.09 -0.75
C GLY A 24 7.59 6.24 -1.87
N ILE A 25 8.23 5.13 -2.29
CA ILE A 25 9.17 5.13 -3.41
C ILE A 25 8.48 5.56 -4.71
N LEU A 26 7.32 4.95 -5.01
CA LEU A 26 6.52 5.28 -6.18
C LEU A 26 6.00 6.72 -6.15
N PHE A 27 5.56 7.18 -4.98
CA PHE A 27 5.15 8.57 -4.78
C PHE A 27 6.30 9.54 -5.07
N LEU A 28 7.49 9.31 -4.53
CA LEU A 28 8.63 10.21 -4.73
C LEU A 28 9.00 10.32 -6.22
N ALA A 29 9.12 9.18 -6.91
CA ALA A 29 9.44 9.15 -8.33
C ALA A 29 8.33 9.80 -9.18
N GLY A 30 7.07 9.48 -8.88
CA GLY A 30 5.93 9.99 -9.63
C GLY A 30 5.67 11.47 -9.38
N PHE A 31 5.84 11.95 -8.15
CA PHE A 31 5.72 13.36 -7.80
C PHE A 31 6.81 14.18 -8.49
N ALA A 32 8.05 13.70 -8.53
CA ALA A 32 9.13 14.37 -9.27
C ALA A 32 8.83 14.47 -10.78
N ALA A 33 8.35 13.37 -11.38
CA ALA A 33 7.97 13.34 -12.79
C ALA A 33 6.78 14.27 -13.10
N TRP A 34 5.75 14.25 -12.25
CA TRP A 34 4.57 15.09 -12.38
C TRP A 34 4.92 16.57 -12.19
N GLN A 35 5.67 16.92 -11.14
CA GLN A 35 6.10 18.28 -10.87
C GLN A 35 6.95 18.83 -12.03
N HIS A 36 7.90 18.05 -12.54
CA HIS A 36 8.68 18.44 -13.71
C HIS A 36 7.78 18.75 -14.91
N SER A 37 6.78 17.90 -15.16
CA SER A 37 5.84 18.08 -16.26
C SER A 37 4.96 19.32 -16.10
N VAL A 38 4.50 19.62 -14.88
CA VAL A 38 3.74 20.84 -14.56
C VAL A 38 4.57 22.10 -14.80
N LEU A 39 5.84 22.08 -14.41
CA LEU A 39 6.72 23.25 -14.49
C LEU A 39 7.26 23.52 -15.90
N THR A 40 7.55 22.48 -16.67
CA THR A 40 8.23 22.60 -17.97
C THR A 40 7.29 22.40 -19.17
N GLY A 41 6.11 21.81 -18.95
CA GLY A 41 5.22 21.35 -20.01
C GLY A 41 5.67 20.04 -20.68
N ASP A 42 6.84 19.49 -20.34
CA ASP A 42 7.31 18.22 -20.90
C ASP A 42 6.61 17.02 -20.22
N LEU A 43 5.79 16.29 -20.97
CA LEU A 43 5.04 15.14 -20.48
C LEU A 43 5.86 13.84 -20.48
N ARG A 44 7.04 13.82 -21.11
CA ARG A 44 7.85 12.59 -21.26
C ARG A 44 8.21 11.94 -19.91
N PRO A 45 8.64 12.68 -18.87
CA PRO A 45 8.94 12.06 -17.58
C PRO A 45 7.70 11.42 -16.93
N MET A 46 6.54 12.07 -17.05
CA MET A 46 5.28 11.55 -16.54
C MET A 46 4.83 10.29 -17.29
N GLN A 47 5.02 10.24 -18.61
CA GLN A 47 4.75 9.07 -19.43
C GLN A 47 5.65 7.89 -19.05
N LEU A 48 6.96 8.12 -18.90
CA LEU A 48 7.92 7.09 -18.47
C LEU A 48 7.57 6.55 -17.09
N PHE A 49 7.23 7.42 -16.15
CA PHE A 49 6.75 7.01 -14.83
C PHE A 49 5.45 6.21 -14.94
N GLY A 50 4.48 6.65 -15.74
CA GLY A 50 3.21 5.94 -15.94
C GLY A 50 3.40 4.52 -16.46
N ILE A 51 4.30 4.31 -17.43
CA ILE A 51 4.66 2.99 -17.95
C ILE A 51 5.32 2.14 -16.87
N ALA A 52 6.31 2.69 -16.15
CA ALA A 52 7.00 1.97 -15.07
C ALA A 52 6.04 1.59 -13.93
N PHE A 53 5.13 2.49 -13.56
CA PHE A 53 4.11 2.27 -12.54
C PHE A 53 3.08 1.22 -12.99
N ALA A 54 2.63 1.27 -14.24
CA ALA A 54 1.75 0.25 -14.81
C ALA A 54 2.42 -1.13 -14.81
N LEU A 55 3.70 -1.20 -15.20
CA LEU A 55 4.50 -2.43 -15.16
C LEU A 55 4.66 -2.95 -13.72
N GLU A 56 4.97 -2.06 -12.77
CA GLU A 56 5.05 -2.41 -11.35
C GLU A 56 3.73 -3.01 -10.86
N MET A 57 2.59 -2.39 -11.14
CA MET A 57 1.27 -2.93 -10.75
C MET A 57 0.94 -4.25 -11.45
N TYR A 58 1.29 -4.38 -12.74
CA TYR A 58 1.15 -5.62 -13.49
C TYR A 58 1.94 -6.76 -12.83
N LEU A 59 3.20 -6.52 -12.46
CA LEU A 59 4.03 -7.50 -11.78
C LEU A 59 3.41 -7.94 -10.44
N ARG A 60 2.83 -7.00 -9.65
CA ARG A 60 2.13 -7.35 -8.40
C ARG A 60 0.95 -8.28 -8.63
N LEU A 61 0.16 -8.00 -9.66
CA LEU A 61 -1.10 -8.70 -9.93
C LEU A 61 -0.89 -10.07 -10.55
N PHE A 62 0.04 -10.20 -11.51
CA PHE A 62 0.15 -11.39 -12.35
C PHE A 62 1.37 -12.26 -12.05
N VAL A 63 2.52 -11.66 -11.70
CA VAL A 63 3.75 -12.42 -11.42
C VAL A 63 3.85 -12.77 -9.94
N GLY A 64 3.62 -11.76 -9.08
CA GLY A 64 3.56 -11.91 -7.63
C GLY A 64 4.39 -10.87 -6.89
N THR A 65 4.09 -10.70 -5.60
CA THR A 65 4.64 -9.65 -4.74
C THR A 65 6.14 -9.77 -4.45
N ARG A 66 6.70 -10.98 -4.57
CA ARG A 66 8.12 -11.23 -4.34
C ARG A 66 9.01 -10.59 -5.41
N TRP A 67 8.52 -10.48 -6.64
CA TRP A 67 9.30 -10.08 -7.80
C TRP A 67 9.09 -8.60 -8.18
N THR A 68 8.26 -7.88 -7.44
CA THR A 68 7.99 -6.49 -7.75
C THR A 68 9.13 -5.59 -7.27
N PRO A 69 9.78 -4.82 -8.15
CA PRO A 69 10.97 -4.03 -7.83
C PRO A 69 10.80 -3.15 -6.58
N THR A 70 9.77 -2.31 -6.55
CA THR A 70 9.64 -1.37 -5.43
C THR A 70 9.20 -2.06 -4.13
N LEU A 71 8.49 -3.20 -4.22
CA LEU A 71 8.11 -3.98 -3.05
C LEU A 71 9.28 -4.78 -2.49
N ALA A 72 10.17 -5.29 -3.34
CA ALA A 72 11.43 -5.90 -2.93
C ALA A 72 12.33 -4.89 -2.20
N LEU A 73 12.43 -3.66 -2.73
CA LEU A 73 13.13 -2.55 -2.07
C LEU A 73 12.46 -2.16 -0.75
N GLY A 74 11.13 -2.02 -0.73
CA GLY A 74 10.38 -1.75 0.50
C GLY A 74 10.59 -2.83 1.56
N THR A 75 10.65 -4.09 1.14
CA THR A 75 10.96 -5.23 2.01
C THR A 75 12.36 -5.13 2.57
N LEU A 76 13.36 -4.78 1.74
CA LEU A 76 14.75 -4.55 2.17
C LEU A 76 14.87 -3.42 3.20
N ILE A 77 14.24 -2.28 2.94
CA ILE A 77 14.29 -1.09 3.81
C ILE A 77 13.63 -1.39 5.16
N THR A 78 12.54 -2.16 5.16
CA THR A 78 11.75 -2.43 6.37
C THR A 78 12.15 -3.72 7.11
N ARG A 79 13.20 -4.43 6.68
CA ARG A 79 13.67 -5.68 7.32
C ARG A 79 13.88 -5.57 8.84
N PRO A 80 14.41 -4.46 9.39
CA PRO A 80 14.62 -4.36 10.83
C PRO A 80 13.33 -4.16 11.64
N GLN A 81 12.19 -3.89 10.98
CA GLN A 81 10.92 -3.61 11.64
C GLN A 81 10.13 -4.89 11.85
N ARG A 82 9.33 -4.96 12.93
CA ARG A 82 8.38 -6.07 13.08
C ARG A 82 7.37 -6.05 11.93
N PRO A 83 7.21 -7.15 11.18
CA PRO A 83 6.27 -7.19 10.06
C PRO A 83 4.84 -7.01 10.57
N GLU A 84 4.05 -6.27 9.80
CA GLU A 84 2.62 -6.10 10.03
C GLU A 84 1.89 -6.86 8.93
N TRP A 85 1.27 -7.99 9.27
CA TRP A 85 0.66 -8.89 8.30
C TRP A 85 -0.77 -8.46 7.99
N VAL A 86 -1.06 -8.25 6.70
CA VAL A 86 -2.38 -7.87 6.19
C VAL A 86 -2.81 -8.84 5.09
N ASP A 87 -4.09 -9.16 5.00
CA ASP A 87 -4.64 -10.06 3.97
C ASP A 87 -4.33 -9.51 2.56
N ALA A 88 -3.64 -10.34 1.77
CA ALA A 88 -3.21 -9.97 0.43
C ALA A 88 -4.39 -9.78 -0.55
N ARG A 89 -5.54 -10.40 -0.28
CA ARG A 89 -6.76 -10.26 -1.10
C ARG A 89 -7.30 -8.83 -1.09
N SER A 90 -7.28 -8.17 0.06
CA SER A 90 -7.73 -6.77 0.17
C SER A 90 -6.82 -5.81 -0.59
N LYS A 91 -5.51 -6.11 -0.67
CA LYS A 91 -4.52 -5.31 -1.40
C LYS A 91 -4.60 -5.50 -2.92
N LYS A 92 -5.08 -6.66 -3.39
CA LYS A 92 -5.31 -6.91 -4.82
C LYS A 92 -6.22 -5.84 -5.44
N LEU A 93 -7.29 -5.42 -4.75
CA LEU A 93 -8.17 -4.37 -5.25
C LEU A 93 -7.45 -3.03 -5.38
N ALA A 94 -6.60 -2.67 -4.42
CA ALA A 94 -5.80 -1.46 -4.48
C ALA A 94 -4.86 -1.45 -5.69
N TRP A 95 -4.19 -2.57 -5.99
CA TRP A 95 -3.32 -2.66 -7.16
C TRP A 95 -4.10 -2.70 -8.48
N MET A 96 -5.29 -3.30 -8.51
CA MET A 96 -6.17 -3.23 -9.69
C MET A 96 -6.61 -1.79 -9.97
N LEU A 97 -6.96 -1.02 -8.93
CA LEU A 97 -7.27 0.41 -9.06
C LEU A 97 -6.06 1.21 -9.55
N GLY A 98 -4.89 0.97 -8.97
CA GLY A 98 -3.62 1.57 -9.42
C GLY A 98 -3.32 1.27 -10.88
N PHE A 99 -3.43 0.01 -11.29
CA PHE A 99 -3.23 -0.43 -12.66
C PHE A 99 -4.24 0.22 -13.62
N GLY A 100 -5.53 0.26 -13.24
CA GLY A 100 -6.58 0.91 -14.01
C GLY A 100 -6.29 2.40 -14.23
N MET A 101 -5.98 3.14 -13.17
CA MET A 101 -5.63 4.57 -13.27
C MET A 101 -4.39 4.80 -14.14
N ALA A 102 -3.38 3.94 -14.02
CA ALA A 102 -2.15 4.02 -14.81
C ALA A 102 -2.43 3.81 -16.31
N LEU A 103 -3.23 2.79 -16.65
CA LEU A 103 -3.65 2.54 -18.03
C LEU A 103 -4.48 3.70 -18.55
N THR A 104 -5.47 4.18 -17.80
CA THR A 104 -6.29 5.34 -18.23
C THR A 104 -5.42 6.58 -18.47
N GLY A 105 -4.46 6.86 -17.58
CA GLY A 105 -3.52 7.97 -17.76
C GLY A 105 -2.63 7.82 -19.00
N CYS A 106 -2.09 6.61 -19.23
CA CYS A 106 -1.26 6.32 -20.42
C CYS A 106 -2.08 6.38 -21.72
N PHE A 107 -3.30 5.83 -21.73
CA PHE A 107 -4.21 5.90 -22.87
C PHE A 107 -4.63 7.34 -23.20
N ALA A 108 -4.88 8.16 -22.17
CA ALA A 108 -5.21 9.58 -22.34
C ALA A 108 -4.06 10.36 -23.02
N LEU A 109 -2.81 10.11 -22.59
CA LEU A 109 -1.62 10.79 -23.14
C LEU A 109 -1.19 10.27 -24.52
N GLY A 110 -1.38 8.97 -24.77
CA GLY A 110 -0.85 8.32 -25.98
C GLY A 110 -1.84 8.31 -27.15
N TRP A 111 -2.98 7.65 -26.98
CA TRP A 111 -3.82 7.23 -28.11
C TRP A 111 -4.94 8.21 -28.45
N LEU A 112 -5.56 8.83 -27.45
CA LEU A 112 -6.71 9.71 -27.68
C LEU A 112 -6.33 11.19 -27.85
N GLY A 113 -5.06 11.57 -27.63
CA GLY A 113 -4.65 12.98 -27.66
C GLY A 113 -5.43 13.87 -26.69
N LEU A 114 -5.86 13.33 -25.55
CA LEU A 114 -6.64 14.07 -24.56
C LEU A 114 -5.85 15.26 -24.02
N ALA A 115 -6.59 16.28 -23.55
CA ALA A 115 -5.99 17.45 -22.91
C ALA A 115 -5.01 17.02 -21.80
N PRO A 116 -3.75 17.51 -21.82
CA PRO A 116 -2.74 17.19 -20.80
C PRO A 116 -3.22 17.40 -19.36
N ALA A 117 -4.15 18.33 -19.15
CA ALA A 117 -4.78 18.60 -17.87
C ALA A 117 -5.50 17.38 -17.27
N ILE A 118 -6.17 16.56 -18.09
CA ILE A 118 -6.89 15.37 -17.63
C ILE A 118 -5.90 14.33 -17.11
N ALA A 119 -4.83 14.07 -17.87
CA ALA A 119 -3.78 13.13 -17.48
C ALA A 119 -3.04 13.60 -16.21
N GLN A 120 -2.73 14.90 -16.11
CA GLN A 120 -2.13 15.49 -14.91
C GLN A 120 -3.05 15.35 -13.69
N THR A 121 -4.37 15.51 -13.86
CA THR A 121 -5.35 15.37 -12.77
C THR A 121 -5.44 13.90 -12.29
N ILE A 122 -5.53 12.95 -13.21
CA ILE A 122 -5.54 11.51 -12.87
C ILE A 122 -4.25 11.13 -12.14
N CYS A 123 -3.10 11.61 -12.63
CA CYS A 123 -1.81 11.38 -12.00
C CYS A 123 -1.77 11.99 -10.58
N ALA A 124 -2.21 13.24 -10.41
CA ALA A 124 -2.26 13.90 -9.10
C ALA A 124 -3.13 13.13 -8.09
N ILE A 125 -4.29 12.62 -8.51
CA ILE A 125 -5.15 11.78 -7.66
C ILE A 125 -4.43 10.48 -7.27
N CYS A 126 -3.80 9.80 -8.23
CA CYS A 126 -3.03 8.58 -7.97
C CYS A 126 -1.88 8.83 -6.98
N LEU A 127 -1.14 9.93 -7.15
CA LEU A 127 -0.06 10.34 -6.25
C LEU A 127 -0.58 10.67 -4.85
N ALA A 128 -1.73 11.34 -4.73
CA ALA A 128 -2.35 11.61 -3.44
C ALA A 128 -2.74 10.31 -2.70
N LEU A 129 -3.23 9.30 -3.42
CA LEU A 129 -3.52 7.98 -2.85
C LEU A 129 -2.26 7.24 -2.40
N LEU A 130 -1.19 7.27 -3.21
CA LEU A 130 0.11 6.69 -2.83
C LEU A 130 0.69 7.38 -1.59
N PHE A 131 0.61 8.71 -1.54
CA PHE A 131 1.03 9.49 -0.39
C PHE A 131 0.23 9.13 0.86
N ALA A 132 -1.10 9.02 0.76
CA ALA A 132 -1.95 8.65 1.89
C ALA A 132 -1.63 7.25 2.41
N GLU A 133 -1.35 6.29 1.52
CA GLU A 133 -0.92 4.94 1.92
C GLU A 133 0.47 4.98 2.60
N ALA A 134 1.43 5.71 2.02
CA ALA A 134 2.78 5.82 2.57
C ALA A 134 2.79 6.53 3.95
N ALA A 135 2.26 7.75 4.01
CA ALA A 135 2.33 8.63 5.18
C ALA A 135 1.35 8.20 6.29
N PHE A 136 0.07 8.05 5.95
CA PHE A 136 -0.98 7.78 6.95
C PHE A 136 -1.24 6.29 7.17
N GLY A 137 -0.78 5.41 6.28
CA GLY A 137 -1.19 4.00 6.30
C GLY A 137 -2.65 3.81 5.86
N TYR A 138 -3.20 4.78 5.13
CA TYR A 138 -4.58 4.74 4.66
C TYR A 138 -4.66 4.21 3.21
N CYS A 139 -5.15 2.98 3.06
CA CYS A 139 -5.31 2.33 1.76
C CYS A 139 -6.78 2.36 1.32
N LEU A 140 -7.12 3.28 0.40
CA LEU A 140 -8.49 3.42 -0.13
C LEU A 140 -9.00 2.13 -0.78
N GLY A 141 -8.15 1.43 -1.52
CA GLY A 141 -8.51 0.15 -2.15
C GLY A 141 -8.81 -0.94 -1.13
N CYS A 142 -8.11 -0.97 0.00
CA CYS A 142 -8.34 -1.92 1.08
C CYS A 142 -9.66 -1.63 1.79
N GLU A 143 -9.97 -0.35 2.01
CA GLU A 143 -11.23 0.08 2.59
C GLU A 143 -12.41 -0.29 1.68
N LEU A 144 -12.29 -0.06 0.38
CA LEU A 144 -13.30 -0.47 -0.59
C LEU A 144 -13.45 -2.00 -0.63
N ALA A 145 -12.34 -2.74 -0.61
CA ALA A 145 -12.37 -4.20 -0.59
C ALA A 145 -13.09 -4.72 0.65
N ARG A 146 -12.84 -4.14 1.82
CA ARG A 146 -13.53 -4.49 3.08
C ARG A 146 -15.03 -4.22 3.02
N ARG A 147 -15.47 -3.13 2.38
CA ARG A 147 -16.89 -2.79 2.24
C ARG A 147 -17.63 -3.66 1.24
N VAL A 148 -16.98 -4.05 0.15
CA VAL A 148 -17.60 -4.79 -0.96
C VAL A 148 -17.50 -6.31 -0.79
N SER A 149 -16.48 -6.81 -0.10
CA SER A 149 -16.25 -8.26 0.03
C SER A 149 -17.29 -8.91 0.94
N ARG A 150 -17.82 -10.07 0.49
CA ARG A 150 -18.71 -10.91 1.30
C ARG A 150 -17.99 -11.51 2.50
N GLU A 151 -16.75 -11.96 2.29
CA GLU A 151 -15.84 -12.40 3.34
C GLU A 151 -15.02 -11.21 3.81
N LYS A 152 -15.21 -10.81 5.07
CA LYS A 152 -14.45 -9.70 5.65
C LYS A 152 -13.01 -10.15 5.90
N PRO A 153 -12.01 -9.32 5.59
CA PRO A 153 -10.62 -9.63 5.90
C PRO A 153 -10.43 -9.75 7.41
N THR A 154 -9.73 -10.79 7.85
CA THR A 154 -9.40 -11.02 9.26
C THR A 154 -8.18 -10.22 9.70
N LEU A 155 -7.24 -9.99 8.78
CA LEU A 155 -6.02 -9.21 8.98
C LEU A 155 -6.09 -7.92 8.19
N CYS A 156 -6.29 -6.81 8.89
CA CYS A 156 -6.50 -5.49 8.30
C CYS A 156 -5.37 -4.53 8.65
N SER A 157 -5.07 -3.61 7.74
CA SER A 157 -4.08 -2.55 7.99
C SER A 157 -4.39 -1.80 9.28
N GLY A 158 -3.37 -1.62 10.12
CA GLY A 158 -3.47 -0.97 11.42
C GLY A 158 -4.41 -1.65 12.41
N ASP A 159 -4.60 -2.97 12.28
CA ASP A 159 -5.50 -3.78 13.13
C ASP A 159 -6.95 -3.27 13.20
N THR A 160 -7.38 -2.50 12.18
CA THR A 160 -8.69 -1.85 12.14
C THR A 160 -9.89 -2.79 12.16
N CYS A 161 -9.66 -4.10 12.03
CA CYS A 161 -10.71 -5.12 12.11
C CYS A 161 -10.88 -5.70 13.52
N THR A 162 -9.91 -5.55 14.41
CA THR A 162 -9.93 -6.10 15.78
C THR A 162 -9.81 -5.01 16.85
N TYR A 163 -9.18 -3.88 16.54
CA TYR A 163 -8.95 -2.78 17.46
C TYR A 163 -10.03 -1.69 17.34
N THR A 164 -10.67 -1.36 18.47
CA THR A 164 -11.58 -0.21 18.61
C THR A 164 -10.92 0.87 19.48
N PRO A 165 -10.79 2.12 18.99
CA PRO A 165 -10.21 3.18 19.78
C PRO A 165 -11.12 3.53 20.98
N PRO A 166 -10.54 3.84 22.16
CA PRO A 166 -11.30 4.26 23.33
C PRO A 166 -12.06 5.57 23.04
N ARG A 167 -13.14 5.82 23.76
CA ARG A 167 -13.92 7.05 23.55
C ARG A 167 -13.09 8.27 23.97
N ARG A 168 -13.41 9.43 23.39
CA ARG A 168 -12.74 10.69 23.71
C ARG A 168 -12.83 10.97 25.23
N GLY A 169 -11.68 10.98 25.91
CA GLY A 169 -11.59 11.17 27.37
C GLY A 169 -11.24 9.89 28.16
N GLU A 170 -11.29 8.72 27.53
CA GLU A 170 -10.84 7.46 28.13
C GLU A 170 -9.33 7.27 27.90
N THR A 171 -8.64 6.69 28.88
CA THR A 171 -7.20 6.42 28.80
C THR A 171 -6.91 5.13 28.04
N HIS A 172 -5.86 5.15 27.22
CA HIS A 172 -5.38 3.96 26.53
C HIS A 172 -4.64 3.05 27.51
N ARG A 173 -5.09 1.80 27.67
CA ARG A 173 -4.38 0.78 28.45
C ARG A 173 -3.76 -0.23 27.51
N ILE A 174 -2.43 -0.21 27.42
CA ILE A 174 -1.69 -1.32 26.83
C ILE A 174 -1.72 -2.46 27.85
N HIS A 175 -2.41 -3.56 27.54
CA HIS A 175 -2.23 -4.76 28.33
C HIS A 175 -0.81 -5.26 28.07
N ASP A 176 0.08 -5.05 29.04
CA ASP A 176 1.44 -5.60 29.03
C ASP A 176 1.37 -7.12 29.12
N ALA A 177 1.12 -7.80 28.01
CA ALA A 177 1.20 -9.26 27.92
C ALA A 177 2.60 -9.81 28.29
N GLY A 178 3.60 -8.94 28.46
CA GLY A 178 4.96 -9.29 28.88
C GLY A 178 5.29 -9.03 30.36
N ARG A 179 4.47 -8.31 31.14
CA ARG A 179 4.81 -8.01 32.56
C ARG A 179 4.34 -9.09 33.53
N SER A 180 3.26 -9.81 33.18
CA SER A 180 2.75 -10.93 33.98
C SER A 180 3.69 -12.14 34.01
N ALA A 181 4.46 -12.36 32.93
CA ALA A 181 5.40 -13.49 32.82
C ALA A 181 6.72 -13.27 33.59
N LEU A 182 7.06 -12.02 33.93
CA LEU A 182 8.25 -11.69 34.73
C LEU A 182 7.99 -11.75 36.23
N THR A 183 6.75 -11.47 36.67
CA THR A 183 6.35 -11.59 38.08
C THR A 183 6.11 -13.03 38.54
N ASP A 184 5.87 -13.96 37.62
CA ASP A 184 5.65 -15.38 37.95
C ASP A 184 6.97 -16.14 38.15
N ARG A 185 8.05 -15.73 37.47
CA ARG A 185 9.40 -16.33 37.64
C ARG A 185 10.16 -15.87 38.88
N SER A 186 9.73 -14.80 39.55
CA SER A 186 10.34 -14.33 40.80
C SER A 186 9.72 -14.96 42.06
N ASN A 187 8.72 -15.83 41.90
CA ASN A 187 7.96 -16.47 42.98
C ASN A 187 8.04 -18.01 42.93
N GLU A 188 9.01 -18.57 42.20
CA GLU A 188 9.36 -20.00 42.32
C GLU A 188 10.38 -20.14 43.47
N PRO A 189 10.03 -20.83 44.59
CA PRO A 189 10.91 -21.00 45.75
C PRO A 189 12.08 -21.95 45.51
#